data_AF-A0A0Q9JTU5-F1
#
_entry.id   AF-A0A0Q9JTU5-F1
#
_cell.length_a   1.000
_cell.length_b   1.000
_cell.length_c   1.000
_cell.angle_alpha   90.00
_cell.angle_beta   90.00
_cell.angle_gamma   90.00
#
_symmetry.space_group_name_H-M   'P 1'
#
loop_
_entity.id
_entity.type
_entity.pdbx_description
1 polymer ?
#
loop_
_entity_poly.entity_id
_entity_poly.type
_entity_poly.pdbx_seq_one_letter_code
_entity_poly.pdbx_strand_id
1 'polypeptide(L)'
;MARAVKAGLIGDVYMIMDYATVTLGRSFFAGTAWRHMKGRAGAGWINDHGVHRTHFFTEVNGPIQEVFSYTRIFEKELNDGETTIHPTGEDTSVTVFRFENGGLGHWMCSTAAHGEKTDGVWIYGSKGCLRPGQHVTLEGKSIVTHSEIIQRYAPEVVENPFAHSYIELWEAIAEQKQPISSAERGLEALGVVIAALKSGHTGQPVSVQDIIRGEKHAYEDTVLAEMKTARF
;
A
#
# COMPACT_ATOMS: atom_id res chain seq x y z
N MET A 1 9.00 8.85 11.24
CA MET A 1 8.38 9.65 10.15
C MET A 1 6.94 10.02 10.48
N ALA A 2 6.02 9.06 10.63
CA ALA A 2 4.63 9.35 10.99
C ALA A 2 4.50 10.28 12.22
N ARG A 3 5.28 10.00 13.28
CA ARG A 3 5.37 10.89 14.45
C ARG A 3 5.83 12.31 14.15
N ALA A 4 6.76 12.50 13.20
CA ALA A 4 7.23 13.82 12.80
C ALA A 4 6.12 14.60 12.07
N VAL A 5 5.37 13.92 11.21
CA VAL A 5 4.20 14.52 10.53
C VAL A 5 3.12 14.86 11.55
N LYS A 6 2.76 13.92 12.44
CA LYS A 6 1.79 14.13 13.53
C LYS A 6 2.19 15.25 14.50
N ALA A 7 3.49 15.47 14.69
CA ALA A 7 4.03 16.59 15.48
C ALA A 7 4.04 17.93 14.70
N GLY A 8 3.53 17.96 13.47
CA GLY A 8 3.39 19.17 12.67
C GLY A 8 4.64 19.63 11.91
N LEU A 9 5.64 18.75 11.73
CA LEU A 9 6.90 19.11 11.03
C LEU A 9 6.65 19.67 9.63
N ILE A 10 5.66 19.16 8.92
CA ILE A 10 5.24 19.64 7.59
C ILE A 10 3.86 20.32 7.61
N GLY A 11 3.33 20.64 8.81
CA GLY A 11 1.96 21.14 9.01
C GLY A 11 0.89 20.14 8.58
N ASP A 12 -0.29 20.63 8.18
CA ASP A 12 -1.38 19.78 7.69
C ASP A 12 -1.01 19.11 6.37
N VAL A 13 -1.24 17.80 6.25
CA VAL A 13 -0.94 17.05 5.03
C VAL A 13 -2.01 17.32 3.98
N TYR A 14 -1.59 17.82 2.83
CA TYR A 14 -2.48 18.10 1.69
C TYR A 14 -2.52 16.96 0.70
N MET A 15 -1.37 16.33 0.44
CA MET A 15 -1.26 15.32 -0.61
C MET A 15 -0.19 14.26 -0.32
N ILE A 16 -0.53 12.99 -0.55
CA ILE A 16 0.43 11.88 -0.60
C ILE A 16 0.51 11.33 -2.02
N MET A 17 1.71 11.19 -2.57
CA MET A 17 1.94 10.54 -3.86
C MET A 17 2.87 9.35 -3.69
N ASP A 18 2.48 8.19 -4.21
CA ASP A 18 3.31 6.99 -4.26
C ASP A 18 3.35 6.43 -5.69
N TYR A 19 4.58 6.17 -6.14
CA TYR A 19 4.88 5.55 -7.41
C TYR A 19 5.70 4.29 -7.12
N ALA A 20 5.26 3.15 -7.66
CA ALA A 20 5.99 1.90 -7.55
C ALA A 20 5.91 1.12 -8.85
N THR A 21 6.95 1.24 -9.68
CA THR A 21 7.05 0.45 -10.91
C THR A 21 8.15 -0.59 -10.81
N VAL A 22 7.87 -1.80 -11.28
CA VAL A 22 8.83 -2.89 -11.44
C VAL A 22 8.60 -3.52 -12.80
N THR A 23 9.66 -3.99 -13.47
CA THR A 23 9.53 -4.84 -14.66
C THR A 23 9.82 -6.28 -14.25
N LEU A 24 8.90 -7.21 -14.50
CA LEU A 24 9.13 -8.63 -14.21
C LEU A 24 9.90 -9.39 -15.30
N GLY A 25 10.13 -8.77 -16.46
CA GLY A 25 10.79 -9.43 -17.60
C GLY A 25 10.07 -10.69 -18.06
N ARG A 26 8.73 -10.70 -17.94
CA ARG A 26 7.83 -11.85 -18.15
C ARG A 26 7.99 -13.01 -17.17
N SER A 27 8.86 -12.93 -16.17
CA SER A 27 8.94 -13.91 -15.08
C SER A 27 7.91 -13.64 -13.98
N PHE A 28 7.98 -14.38 -12.88
CA PHE A 28 7.08 -14.24 -11.74
C PHE A 28 7.67 -13.35 -10.66
N PHE A 29 6.84 -12.48 -10.09
CA PHE A 29 7.15 -11.81 -8.84
C PHE A 29 7.59 -12.81 -7.76
N ALA A 30 8.80 -12.60 -7.21
CA ALA A 30 9.45 -13.47 -6.24
C ALA A 30 9.49 -14.98 -6.63
N GLY A 31 9.48 -15.30 -7.92
CA GLY A 31 9.46 -16.70 -8.39
C GLY A 31 8.17 -17.46 -8.04
N THR A 32 7.07 -16.74 -7.75
CA THR A 32 5.84 -17.36 -7.24
C THR A 32 4.65 -17.12 -8.17
N ALA A 33 4.38 -18.09 -9.05
CA ALA A 33 3.31 -18.05 -10.04
C ALA A 33 1.92 -17.77 -9.42
N TRP A 34 1.63 -18.34 -8.24
CA TRP A 34 0.31 -18.22 -7.61
C TRP A 34 -0.06 -16.77 -7.23
N ARG A 35 0.92 -15.88 -7.05
CA ARG A 35 0.69 -14.45 -6.72
C ARG A 35 0.08 -13.65 -7.87
N HIS A 36 0.10 -14.20 -9.08
CA HIS A 36 -0.50 -13.59 -10.28
C HIS A 36 -1.91 -14.11 -10.54
N MET A 37 -2.36 -15.07 -9.73
CA MET A 37 -3.67 -15.70 -9.87
C MET A 37 -4.58 -15.18 -8.76
N LYS A 38 -5.56 -14.33 -9.07
CA LYS A 38 -6.43 -13.74 -8.04
C LYS A 38 -7.22 -14.79 -7.26
N GLY A 39 -7.59 -15.92 -7.88
CA GLY A 39 -8.24 -17.03 -7.17
C GLY A 39 -7.34 -17.72 -6.13
N ARG A 40 -6.03 -17.43 -6.10
CA ARG A 40 -5.09 -17.95 -5.08
C ARG A 40 -4.59 -16.85 -4.15
N ALA A 41 -4.36 -15.65 -4.69
CA ALA A 41 -3.75 -14.54 -3.96
C ALA A 41 -4.74 -13.43 -3.55
N GLY A 42 -6.01 -13.50 -3.96
CA GLY A 42 -7.01 -12.45 -3.77
C GLY A 42 -6.92 -11.32 -4.81
N ALA A 43 -5.70 -10.95 -5.22
CA ALA A 43 -5.46 -10.04 -6.34
C ALA A 43 -4.03 -10.22 -6.87
N GLY A 44 -3.66 -9.42 -7.87
CA GLY A 44 -2.26 -9.31 -8.29
C GLY A 44 -1.42 -8.42 -7.37
N TRP A 45 -0.40 -7.77 -7.92
CA TRP A 45 0.62 -7.05 -7.14
C TRP A 45 0.08 -5.88 -6.32
N ILE A 46 -1.05 -5.31 -6.72
CA ILE A 46 -1.74 -4.28 -5.96
C ILE A 46 -2.04 -4.70 -4.51
N ASN A 47 -2.32 -5.98 -4.26
CA ASN A 47 -2.53 -6.48 -2.89
C ASN A 47 -1.21 -6.58 -2.12
N ASP A 48 -0.23 -7.28 -2.69
CA ASP A 48 1.10 -7.49 -2.09
C ASP A 48 1.81 -6.18 -1.74
N HIS A 49 1.79 -5.20 -2.65
CA HIS A 49 2.39 -3.89 -2.40
C HIS A 49 1.45 -2.97 -1.59
N GLY A 50 0.16 -3.02 -1.90
CA GLY A 50 -0.82 -2.06 -1.39
C GLY A 50 -1.03 -2.13 0.10
N VAL A 51 -1.01 -3.31 0.71
CA VAL A 51 -1.21 -3.42 2.16
C VAL A 51 -0.13 -2.69 2.95
N HIS A 52 1.13 -2.75 2.49
CA HIS A 52 2.24 -2.03 3.13
C HIS A 52 2.11 -0.51 2.95
N ARG A 53 1.69 -0.06 1.76
CA ARG A 53 1.58 1.37 1.43
C ARG A 53 0.38 2.03 2.08
N THR A 54 -0.79 1.40 1.98
CA THR A 54 -2.03 1.94 2.55
C THR A 54 -1.95 2.01 4.06
N HIS A 55 -1.35 1.00 4.73
CA HIS A 55 -1.03 1.08 6.15
C HIS A 55 -0.12 2.28 6.46
N PHE A 56 0.92 2.50 5.66
CA PHE A 56 1.80 3.66 5.83
C PHE A 56 1.05 4.99 5.65
N PHE A 57 0.16 5.10 4.65
CA PHE A 57 -0.63 6.30 4.41
C PHE A 57 -1.56 6.61 5.58
N THR A 58 -2.28 5.61 6.09
CA THR A 58 -3.20 5.80 7.22
C THR A 58 -2.46 6.07 8.53
N GLU A 59 -1.29 5.45 8.72
CA GLU A 59 -0.42 5.75 9.86
C GLU A 59 0.09 7.20 9.82
N VAL A 60 0.36 7.76 8.63
CA VAL A 60 0.84 9.15 8.49
C VAL A 60 -0.27 10.18 8.61
N ASN A 61 -1.39 10.00 7.91
CA ASN A 61 -2.39 11.06 7.71
C ASN A 61 -3.81 10.70 8.18
N GLY A 62 -3.99 9.53 8.80
CA GLY A 62 -5.30 9.06 9.28
C GLY A 62 -6.13 8.33 8.21
N PRO A 63 -7.41 8.05 8.50
CA PRO A 63 -8.21 7.15 7.68
C PRO A 63 -8.47 7.66 6.26
N ILE A 64 -8.52 6.73 5.31
CA ILE A 64 -8.92 6.99 3.92
C ILE A 64 -10.43 6.75 3.81
N GLN A 65 -11.16 7.76 3.33
CA GLN A 65 -12.62 7.74 3.24
C GLN A 65 -13.10 7.06 1.95
N GLU A 66 -12.50 7.42 0.82
CA GLU A 66 -12.99 7.09 -0.53
C GLU A 66 -11.84 6.89 -1.50
N VAL A 67 -11.99 5.92 -2.39
CA VAL A 67 -10.98 5.51 -3.37
C VAL A 67 -11.62 5.39 -4.75
N PHE A 68 -10.90 5.86 -5.79
CA PHE A 68 -11.18 5.53 -7.18
C PHE A 68 -9.93 4.95 -7.85
N SER A 69 -10.07 3.92 -8.68
CA SER A 69 -8.94 3.31 -9.37
C SER A 69 -9.26 2.84 -10.78
N TYR A 70 -8.26 2.89 -11.64
CA TYR A 70 -8.19 2.06 -12.84
C TYR A 70 -7.18 0.93 -12.62
N THR A 71 -7.65 -0.31 -12.80
CA THR A 71 -6.80 -1.49 -12.71
C THR A 71 -6.78 -2.25 -14.04
N ARG A 72 -5.63 -2.84 -14.39
CA ARG A 72 -5.45 -3.61 -15.63
C ARG A 72 -4.50 -4.78 -15.42
N ILE A 73 -4.63 -5.75 -16.31
CA ILE A 73 -3.62 -6.79 -16.56
C ILE A 73 -3.07 -6.47 -17.94
N PHE A 74 -1.84 -5.99 -18.05
CA PHE A 74 -1.15 -5.78 -19.32
C PHE A 74 -0.37 -7.04 -19.74
N GLU A 75 0.30 -7.71 -18.81
CA GLU A 75 1.01 -8.97 -19.03
C GLU A 75 0.00 -10.14 -19.06
N LYS A 76 -0.40 -10.55 -20.26
CA LYS A 76 -1.39 -11.63 -20.46
C LYS A 76 -0.82 -13.04 -20.33
N GLU A 77 0.49 -13.14 -20.31
CA GLU A 77 1.23 -14.39 -20.19
C GLU A 77 2.54 -14.11 -19.45
N LEU A 78 2.83 -14.91 -18.43
CA LEU A 78 4.10 -14.91 -17.73
C LEU A 78 4.72 -16.30 -17.84
N ASN A 79 6.03 -16.35 -18.02
CA ASN A 79 6.81 -17.55 -18.20
C ASN A 79 8.20 -17.39 -17.56
N ASP A 80 8.61 -18.34 -16.72
CA ASP A 80 9.91 -18.36 -16.06
C ASP A 80 10.92 -19.34 -16.69
N GLY A 81 10.60 -19.88 -17.86
CA GLY A 81 11.34 -20.91 -18.58
C GLY A 81 10.80 -22.32 -18.36
N GLU A 82 10.07 -22.57 -17.26
CA GLU A 82 9.54 -23.89 -16.92
C GLU A 82 8.01 -23.90 -16.88
N THR A 83 7.42 -22.86 -16.29
CA THR A 83 5.99 -22.73 -16.09
C THR A 83 5.47 -21.54 -16.89
N THR A 84 4.34 -21.72 -17.57
CA THR A 84 3.58 -20.61 -18.19
C THR A 84 2.25 -20.45 -17.47
N ILE A 85 1.89 -19.21 -17.14
CA ILE A 85 0.58 -18.87 -16.58
C ILE A 85 -0.05 -17.71 -17.36
N HIS A 86 -1.37 -17.62 -17.25
CA HIS A 86 -2.14 -16.46 -17.70
C HIS A 86 -2.65 -15.73 -16.46
N PRO A 87 -2.06 -14.58 -16.09
CA PRO A 87 -2.45 -13.86 -14.89
C PRO A 87 -3.92 -13.47 -14.90
N THR A 88 -4.54 -13.61 -13.73
CA THR A 88 -5.92 -13.21 -13.49
C THR A 88 -6.02 -12.08 -12.45
N GLY A 89 -4.94 -11.85 -11.71
CA GLY A 89 -4.75 -10.69 -10.84
C GLY A 89 -4.08 -9.52 -11.56
N GLU A 90 -4.46 -8.31 -11.18
CA GLU A 90 -4.03 -7.06 -11.79
C GLU A 90 -2.54 -6.79 -11.56
N ASP A 91 -1.83 -6.47 -12.65
CA ASP A 91 -0.42 -6.11 -12.61
C ASP A 91 -0.21 -4.61 -12.49
N THR A 92 -1.26 -3.80 -12.73
CA THR A 92 -1.18 -2.34 -12.77
C THR A 92 -2.41 -1.70 -12.16
N SER A 93 -2.18 -0.70 -11.31
CA SER A 93 -3.19 0.15 -10.69
C SER A 93 -2.77 1.61 -10.71
N VAL A 94 -3.71 2.48 -11.05
CA VAL A 94 -3.60 3.94 -10.90
C VAL A 94 -4.79 4.39 -10.05
N THR A 95 -4.49 4.75 -8.80
CA THR A 95 -5.48 4.97 -7.76
C THR A 95 -5.41 6.41 -7.25
N VAL A 96 -6.56 7.05 -7.07
CA VAL A 96 -6.70 8.30 -6.34
C VAL A 96 -7.60 8.08 -5.13
N PHE A 97 -7.36 8.82 -4.05
CA PHE A 97 -8.13 8.67 -2.82
C PHE A 97 -8.22 9.95 -2.02
N ARG A 98 -9.17 10.00 -1.09
CA ARG A 98 -9.41 11.12 -0.18
C ARG A 98 -9.39 10.63 1.26
N PHE A 99 -8.66 11.32 2.12
CA PHE A 99 -8.65 11.13 3.56
C PHE A 99 -9.88 11.75 4.21
N GLU A 100 -10.28 11.27 5.39
CA GLU A 100 -11.37 11.86 6.17
C GLU A 100 -11.11 13.33 6.55
N ASN A 101 -9.85 13.72 6.71
CA ASN A 101 -9.44 15.09 7.00
C ASN A 101 -9.40 16.00 5.75
N GLY A 102 -9.81 15.50 4.58
CA GLY A 102 -9.84 16.26 3.32
C GLY A 102 -8.54 16.22 2.51
N GLY A 103 -7.46 15.66 3.04
CA GLY A 103 -6.22 15.42 2.28
C GLY A 103 -6.47 14.49 1.09
N LEU A 104 -5.65 14.62 0.05
CA LEU A 104 -5.75 13.81 -1.16
C LEU A 104 -4.59 12.85 -1.29
N GLY A 105 -4.76 11.83 -2.13
CA GLY A 105 -3.67 10.94 -2.45
C GLY A 105 -3.74 10.37 -3.86
N HIS A 106 -2.56 10.06 -4.37
CA HIS A 106 -2.35 9.31 -5.60
C HIS A 106 -1.42 8.14 -5.29
N TRP A 107 -1.85 6.94 -5.64
CA TRP A 107 -1.10 5.72 -5.44
C TRP A 107 -1.10 4.91 -6.72
N MET A 108 0.10 4.62 -7.22
CA MET A 108 0.34 3.83 -8.41
C MET A 108 1.22 2.64 -8.07
N CYS A 109 0.86 1.47 -8.57
CA CYS A 109 1.79 0.34 -8.67
C CYS A 109 1.64 -0.39 -10.00
N SER A 110 2.76 -0.77 -10.63
CA SER A 110 2.78 -1.58 -11.86
C SER A 110 3.97 -2.56 -11.92
N THR A 111 3.71 -3.85 -12.14
CA THR A 111 4.72 -4.86 -12.52
C THR A 111 4.91 -4.99 -14.04
N ALA A 112 4.09 -4.30 -14.82
CA ALA A 112 4.12 -4.26 -16.29
C ALA A 112 4.85 -3.00 -16.83
N ALA A 113 5.51 -2.25 -15.95
CA ALA A 113 6.21 -1.03 -16.31
C ALA A 113 7.60 -1.35 -16.87
N HIS A 114 7.68 -1.61 -18.17
CA HIS A 114 8.93 -1.89 -18.88
C HIS A 114 9.81 -0.66 -19.04
N GLY A 115 11.13 -0.85 -18.97
CA GLY A 115 12.12 0.18 -19.21
C GLY A 115 12.55 0.88 -17.92
N GLU A 116 12.43 2.22 -17.89
CA GLU A 116 12.88 3.01 -16.75
C GLU A 116 11.87 2.96 -15.60
N LYS A 117 12.36 2.63 -14.40
CA LYS A 117 11.53 2.61 -13.20
C LYS A 117 11.24 4.03 -12.69
N THR A 118 10.05 4.21 -12.15
CA THR A 118 9.66 5.32 -11.28
C THR A 118 9.27 4.77 -9.91
N ASP A 119 10.01 5.16 -8.87
CA ASP A 119 9.73 4.78 -7.49
C ASP A 119 9.84 5.95 -6.50
N GLY A 120 8.95 5.97 -5.52
CA GLY A 120 9.07 6.84 -4.35
C GLY A 120 7.76 7.35 -3.80
N VAL A 121 7.86 7.89 -2.58
CA VAL A 121 6.74 8.51 -1.87
C VAL A 121 7.03 9.98 -1.59
N TRP A 122 6.06 10.84 -1.83
CA TRP A 122 6.08 12.26 -1.48
C TRP A 122 4.91 12.56 -0.56
N ILE A 123 5.16 13.28 0.53
CA ILE A 123 4.13 13.71 1.47
C ILE A 123 4.21 15.22 1.56
N TYR A 124 3.28 15.89 0.89
CA TYR A 124 3.18 17.33 0.85
C TYR A 124 2.25 17.80 1.96
N GLY A 125 2.75 18.69 2.82
CA GLY A 125 1.96 19.43 3.77
C GLY A 125 2.11 20.93 3.60
N SER A 126 1.29 21.67 4.34
CA SER A 126 1.25 23.14 4.33
C SER A 126 2.59 23.84 4.60
N LYS A 127 3.56 23.17 5.25
CA LYS A 127 4.86 23.76 5.63
C LYS A 127 6.07 23.08 4.99
N GLY A 128 5.87 22.06 4.15
CA GLY A 128 6.97 21.36 3.52
C GLY A 128 6.61 20.00 2.91
N CYS A 129 7.62 19.32 2.41
CA CYS A 129 7.52 18.00 1.80
C CYS A 129 8.42 17.00 2.54
N LEU A 130 7.85 15.87 2.97
CA LEU A 130 8.60 14.74 3.51
C LEU A 130 8.82 13.68 2.41
N ARG A 131 10.08 13.27 2.25
CA ARG A 131 10.52 12.13 1.44
C ARG A 131 10.93 10.99 2.38
N PRO A 132 10.14 9.91 2.49
CA PRO A 132 10.42 8.84 3.44
C PRO A 132 11.82 8.23 3.24
N GLY A 133 12.55 8.02 4.34
CA GLY A 133 13.94 7.53 4.30
C GLY A 133 14.97 8.51 3.76
N GLN A 134 14.58 9.74 3.37
CA GLN A 134 15.48 10.72 2.76
C GLN A 134 15.58 11.99 3.62
N HIS A 135 14.61 12.89 3.54
CA HIS A 135 14.66 14.19 4.22
C HIS A 135 13.29 14.87 4.20
N VAL A 136 13.20 15.97 4.92
CA VAL A 136 12.11 16.95 4.79
C VAL A 136 12.69 18.23 4.20
N THR A 137 12.01 18.80 3.21
CA THR A 137 12.26 20.16 2.72
C THR A 137 11.13 21.06 3.20
N LEU A 138 11.44 22.05 4.05
CA LEU A 138 10.47 23.02 4.54
C LEU A 138 10.27 24.17 3.52
N GLU A 139 9.19 24.93 3.67
CA GLU A 139 8.85 26.07 2.78
C GLU A 139 10.01 27.06 2.61
N GLY A 140 10.74 27.34 3.70
CA GLY A 140 11.95 28.18 3.69
C GLY A 140 13.18 27.55 3.03
N LYS A 141 13.03 26.41 2.34
CA LYS A 141 14.09 25.60 1.71
C LYS A 141 15.11 25.00 2.68
N SER A 142 14.87 25.08 3.99
CA SER A 142 15.67 24.35 4.97
C SER A 142 15.41 22.85 4.86
N ILE A 143 16.46 22.07 5.04
CA ILE A 143 16.42 20.61 4.97
C ILE A 143 16.55 20.06 6.38
N VAL A 144 15.64 19.17 6.76
CA VAL A 144 15.78 18.31 7.95
C VAL A 144 16.12 16.91 7.47
N THR A 145 17.31 16.44 7.82
CA THR A 145 17.82 15.14 7.35
C THR A 145 17.06 13.98 7.98
N HIS A 146 17.12 12.79 7.38
CA HIS A 146 16.53 11.58 7.96
C HIS A 146 17.04 11.31 9.38
N SER A 147 18.34 11.47 9.61
CA SER A 147 18.96 11.25 10.93
C SER A 147 18.44 12.22 11.99
N GLU A 148 18.25 13.50 11.64
CA GLU A 148 17.62 14.46 12.55
C GLU A 148 16.16 14.13 12.83
N ILE A 149 15.42 13.63 11.84
CA ILE A 149 14.04 13.17 12.04
C ILE A 149 14.01 12.00 13.03
N ILE A 150 14.92 11.03 12.89
CA ILE A 150 15.04 9.91 13.84
C ILE A 150 15.38 10.45 15.23
N GLN A 151 16.45 11.23 15.36
CA GLN A 151 16.91 11.74 16.64
C GLN A 151 15.83 12.52 17.40
N ARG A 152 15.02 13.33 16.70
CA ARG A 152 14.00 14.19 17.32
C ARG A 152 12.69 13.47 17.63
N TYR A 153 12.26 12.53 16.78
CA TYR A 153 10.90 11.98 16.83
C TYR A 153 10.81 10.48 17.09
N ALA A 154 11.92 9.75 16.96
CA ALA A 154 12.00 8.32 17.22
C ALA A 154 13.42 7.90 17.64
N PRO A 155 14.02 8.52 18.70
CA PRO A 155 15.36 8.19 19.15
C PRO A 155 15.50 6.73 19.60
N GLU A 156 14.39 6.07 19.92
CA GLU A 156 14.32 4.68 20.33
C GLU A 156 14.08 3.70 19.17
N VAL A 157 14.07 4.17 17.92
CA VAL A 157 13.89 3.29 16.77
C VAL A 157 14.99 2.21 16.73
N VAL A 158 14.57 0.95 16.65
CA VAL A 158 15.48 -0.19 16.57
C VAL A 158 15.97 -0.34 15.13
N GLU A 159 17.29 -0.53 14.94
CA GLU A 159 17.90 -0.64 13.61
C GLU A 159 17.40 -1.84 12.80
N ASN A 160 17.16 -2.98 13.48
CA ASN A 160 16.68 -4.20 12.82
C ASN A 160 15.16 -4.33 13.00
N PRO A 161 14.35 -4.01 11.95
CA PRO A 161 12.90 -4.04 12.06
C PRO A 161 12.34 -5.45 12.26
N PHE A 162 13.01 -6.49 11.74
CA PHE A 162 12.58 -7.87 11.95
C PHE A 162 12.79 -8.31 13.40
N ALA A 163 13.97 -8.06 13.96
CA ALA A 163 14.22 -8.37 15.37
C ALA A 163 13.25 -7.61 16.28
N HIS A 164 12.98 -6.33 15.98
CA HIS A 164 12.00 -5.54 16.70
C HIS A 164 10.59 -6.13 16.63
N SER A 165 10.15 -6.60 15.45
CA SER A 165 8.82 -7.24 15.33
C SER A 165 8.67 -8.53 16.13
N TYR A 166 9.74 -9.32 16.28
CA TYR A 166 9.71 -10.53 17.12
C TYR A 166 9.64 -10.19 18.61
N ILE A 167 10.36 -9.14 19.04
CA ILE A 167 10.30 -8.64 20.41
C ILE A 167 8.91 -8.08 20.70
N GLU A 168 8.37 -7.24 19.82
CA GLU A 168 7.01 -6.68 19.95
C GLU A 168 5.96 -7.78 20.06
N LEU A 169 6.05 -8.82 19.21
CA LEU A 169 5.14 -9.96 19.28
C LEU A 169 5.26 -10.70 20.61
N TRP A 170 6.48 -10.91 21.09
CA TRP A 170 6.70 -11.54 22.39
C TRP A 170 6.14 -10.71 23.54
N GLU A 171 6.37 -9.38 23.55
CA GLU A 171 5.83 -8.46 24.55
C GLU A 171 4.30 -8.43 24.53
N ALA A 172 3.68 -8.41 23.34
CA ALA A 172 2.24 -8.46 23.19
C ALA A 172 1.64 -9.73 23.82
N ILE A 173 2.30 -10.89 23.64
CA ILE A 173 1.87 -12.16 24.24
C ILE A 173 2.12 -12.19 25.75
N ALA A 174 3.35 -11.88 26.17
CA ALA A 174 3.78 -12.00 27.56
C ALA A 174 3.07 -11.00 28.49
N GLU A 175 2.81 -9.79 27.98
CA GLU A 175 2.24 -8.68 28.76
C GLU A 175 0.78 -8.39 28.43
N GLN A 176 0.16 -9.18 27.53
CA GLN A 176 -1.21 -8.98 27.05
C GLN A 176 -1.46 -7.56 26.52
N LYS A 177 -0.45 -6.99 25.86
CA LYS A 177 -0.52 -5.66 25.24
C LYS A 177 -1.09 -5.76 23.83
N GLN A 178 -1.83 -4.73 23.42
CA GLN A 178 -2.23 -4.60 22.03
C GLN A 178 -0.98 -4.36 21.16
N PRO A 179 -0.74 -5.17 20.11
CA PRO A 179 0.38 -4.95 19.21
C PRO A 179 0.20 -3.64 18.44
N ILE A 180 1.32 -3.00 18.11
CA ILE A 180 1.39 -1.79 17.29
C ILE A 180 0.77 -2.05 15.91
N SER A 181 1.01 -3.26 15.38
CA SER A 181 0.44 -3.78 14.14
C SER A 181 -0.77 -4.67 14.43
N SER A 182 -1.87 -4.06 14.88
CA SER A 182 -3.08 -4.80 15.25
C SER A 182 -3.88 -5.31 14.04
N ALA A 183 -4.78 -6.27 14.26
CA ALA A 183 -5.65 -6.81 13.22
C ALA A 183 -6.56 -5.73 12.62
N GLU A 184 -7.03 -4.79 13.42
CA GLU A 184 -7.87 -3.66 12.98
C GLU A 184 -7.11 -2.75 12.02
N ARG A 185 -5.82 -2.47 12.30
CA ARG A 185 -4.94 -1.69 11.42
C ARG A 185 -4.66 -2.44 10.11
N GLY A 186 -4.50 -3.76 10.19
CA GLY A 186 -4.38 -4.61 9.01
C GLY A 186 -5.66 -4.59 8.15
N LEU A 187 -6.83 -4.66 8.79
CA LEU A 187 -8.13 -4.60 8.13
C LEU A 187 -8.37 -3.24 7.47
N GLU A 188 -7.99 -2.14 8.12
CA GLU A 188 -8.09 -0.79 7.54
C GLU A 188 -7.25 -0.68 6.26
N ALA A 189 -5.98 -1.10 6.32
CA ALA A 189 -5.09 -1.10 5.16
C ALA A 189 -5.63 -1.96 4.02
N LEU A 190 -6.05 -3.20 4.32
CA LEU A 190 -6.64 -4.10 3.33
C LEU A 190 -7.94 -3.54 2.75
N GLY A 191 -8.76 -2.87 3.55
CA GLY A 191 -9.99 -2.22 3.10
C GLY A 191 -9.75 -1.20 1.99
N VAL A 192 -8.65 -0.44 2.06
CA VAL A 192 -8.26 0.52 1.01
C VAL A 192 -7.86 -0.20 -0.28
N VAL A 193 -7.10 -1.29 -0.17
CA VAL A 193 -6.69 -2.11 -1.32
C VAL A 193 -7.90 -2.71 -2.02
N ILE A 194 -8.81 -3.33 -1.27
CA ILE A 194 -10.03 -3.92 -1.81
C ILE A 194 -10.96 -2.84 -2.40
N ALA A 195 -11.04 -1.65 -1.78
CA ALA A 195 -11.77 -0.52 -2.35
C ALA A 195 -11.21 -0.10 -3.71
N ALA A 196 -9.88 -0.07 -3.87
CA ALA A 196 -9.24 0.23 -5.16
C ALA A 196 -9.56 -0.84 -6.20
N LEU A 197 -9.44 -2.13 -5.86
CA LEU A 197 -9.77 -3.25 -6.74
C LEU A 197 -11.24 -3.23 -7.18
N LYS A 198 -12.15 -3.03 -6.23
CA LYS A 198 -13.58 -2.88 -6.52
C LYS A 198 -13.86 -1.66 -7.39
N SER A 199 -13.20 -0.53 -7.14
CA SER A 199 -13.35 0.65 -7.97
C SER A 199 -12.90 0.38 -9.40
N GLY A 200 -11.75 -0.27 -9.59
CA GLY A 200 -11.25 -0.69 -10.91
C GLY A 200 -12.20 -1.65 -11.62
N HIS A 201 -12.85 -2.56 -10.88
CA HIS A 201 -13.83 -3.50 -11.40
C HIS A 201 -15.16 -2.84 -11.80
N THR A 202 -15.67 -1.93 -10.96
CA THR A 202 -17.02 -1.35 -11.12
C THR A 202 -17.03 0.00 -11.84
N GLY A 203 -15.88 0.66 -11.97
CA GLY A 203 -15.74 1.99 -12.55
C GLY A 203 -16.35 3.11 -11.70
N GLN A 204 -16.54 2.89 -10.40
CA GLN A 204 -17.15 3.86 -9.47
C GLN A 204 -16.24 4.15 -8.28
N PRO A 205 -16.29 5.34 -7.68
CA PRO A 205 -15.68 5.58 -6.37
C PRO A 205 -16.27 4.65 -5.31
N VAL A 206 -15.41 4.19 -4.39
CA VAL A 206 -15.77 3.23 -3.34
C VAL A 206 -15.40 3.82 -1.98
N SER A 207 -16.36 3.81 -1.05
CA SER A 207 -16.06 4.10 0.35
C SER A 207 -15.33 2.92 0.98
N VAL A 208 -14.25 3.21 1.71
CA VAL A 208 -13.47 2.20 2.43
C VAL A 208 -14.29 1.56 3.56
N GLN A 209 -15.17 2.33 4.21
CA GLN A 209 -16.02 1.81 5.28
C GLN A 209 -17.04 0.79 4.78
N ASP A 210 -17.60 0.98 3.58
CA ASP A 210 -18.52 0.01 2.98
C ASP A 210 -17.83 -1.34 2.71
N ILE A 211 -16.53 -1.32 2.40
CA ILE A 211 -15.72 -2.54 2.27
C ILE A 211 -15.53 -3.21 3.63
N ILE A 212 -15.08 -2.45 4.64
CA ILE A 212 -14.80 -2.96 5.99
C ILE A 212 -16.06 -3.59 6.62
N ARG A 213 -17.24 -3.02 6.36
CA ARG A 213 -18.54 -3.54 6.83
C ARG A 213 -19.07 -4.73 6.01
N GLY A 214 -18.42 -5.06 4.90
CA GLY A 214 -18.85 -6.14 4.00
C GLY A 214 -20.07 -5.80 3.15
N GLU A 215 -20.45 -4.52 3.04
CA GLU A 215 -21.62 -4.06 2.27
C GLU A 215 -21.35 -4.09 0.75
N LYS A 216 -20.08 -4.18 0.36
CA LYS A 216 -19.62 -3.99 -1.03
C LYS A 216 -18.58 -5.06 -1.42
N HIS A 217 -19.00 -6.20 -1.95
CA HIS A 217 -18.13 -7.38 -2.21
C HIS A 217 -17.96 -7.80 -3.70
N ALA A 218 -18.24 -6.90 -4.64
CA ALA A 218 -18.32 -7.25 -6.07
C ALA A 218 -16.99 -7.75 -6.68
N TYR A 219 -15.84 -7.27 -6.18
CA TYR A 219 -14.55 -7.74 -6.66
C TYR A 219 -14.24 -9.13 -6.09
N GLU A 220 -14.53 -9.32 -4.80
CA GLU A 220 -14.38 -10.57 -4.06
C GLU A 220 -15.23 -11.68 -4.66
N ASP A 221 -16.42 -11.37 -5.17
CA ASP A 221 -17.24 -12.32 -5.94
C ASP A 221 -16.48 -12.88 -7.16
N THR A 222 -15.65 -12.08 -7.82
CA THR A 222 -14.81 -12.54 -8.95
C THR A 222 -13.68 -13.45 -8.49
N VAL A 223 -13.13 -13.21 -7.30
CA VAL A 223 -12.13 -14.06 -6.67
C VAL A 223 -12.73 -15.42 -6.32
N LEU A 224 -13.89 -15.43 -5.67
CA LEU A 224 -14.61 -16.65 -5.31
C LEU A 224 -15.04 -17.45 -6.55
N ALA A 225 -15.43 -16.78 -7.64
CA ALA A 225 -15.73 -17.43 -8.90
C ALA A 225 -14.51 -18.17 -9.46
N GLU A 226 -13.34 -17.52 -9.46
CA GLU A 226 -12.10 -18.14 -9.94
C GLU A 226 -11.68 -19.32 -9.06
N MET A 227 -11.76 -19.18 -7.73
CA MET A 227 -11.49 -20.26 -6.77
C MET A 227 -12.29 -21.54 -7.07
N LYS A 228 -13.56 -21.40 -7.47
CA LYS A 228 -14.43 -22.53 -7.81
C LYS A 228 -14.06 -23.19 -9.14
N THR A 229 -13.47 -22.44 -10.06
CA THR A 229 -13.03 -22.95 -11.38
C THR A 229 -11.65 -23.56 -11.35
N ALA A 230 -10.79 -23.13 -10.42
CA ALA A 230 -9.47 -23.70 -10.21
C ALA A 230 -9.61 -25.11 -9.61
N ARG A 231 -9.47 -26.15 -10.45
CA ARG A 231 -9.29 -27.52 -9.97
C ARG A 231 -7.90 -27.62 -9.35
N PHE A 232 -7.84 -27.92 -8.06
CA PHE A 232 -6.59 -28.22 -7.35
C PHE A 232 -6.11 -29.64 -7.66
#